data_AF-A0A452YT13-F1
#
_entry.id   AF-A0A452YT13-F1
#
_cell.length_a   1.000
_cell.length_b   1.000
_cell.length_c   1.000
_cell.angle_alpha   90.00
_cell.angle_beta   90.00
_cell.angle_gamma   90.00
#
_symmetry.space_group_name_H-M   'P 1'
#
loop_
_entity.id
_entity.type
_entity.pdbx_description
1 polymer ?
#
loop_
_entity_poly.entity_id
_entity_poly.type
_entity_poly.pdbx_seq_one_letter_code
_entity_poly.pdbx_strand_id
1 'polypeptide(L)'
;EEADLFLVPVYVCCNFSTLTGLPSLAHARALLADAVDLVRAEMPFWNRSAGADHVFVASHDFGACFHPMEDVAMAAGIPEFLKRSILLQTFGVQGRHPCQDAEHVVLPPYVPPEVAPRELPEPEKAHRDIFAFFRGKMEVHPKNISGHFYSR
;
A
#
# COMPACT_ATOMS: atom_id res chain seq x y z
N GLU A 1 -12.90 -18.35 -24.68
CA GLU A 1 -13.28 -17.42 -23.59
C GLU A 1 -12.05 -16.62 -23.22
N GLU A 2 -12.16 -15.30 -23.19
CA GLU A 2 -11.13 -14.43 -22.60
C GLU A 2 -11.46 -14.22 -21.12
N ALA A 3 -10.45 -13.96 -20.29
CA ALA A 3 -10.67 -13.67 -18.88
C ALA A 3 -11.45 -12.35 -18.69
N ASP A 4 -12.27 -12.28 -17.64
CA ASP A 4 -12.98 -11.05 -17.25
C ASP A 4 -12.07 -10.06 -16.50
N LEU A 5 -11.04 -10.56 -15.82
CA LEU A 5 -10.07 -9.78 -15.05
C LEU A 5 -8.65 -10.28 -15.31
N PHE A 6 -7.68 -9.35 -15.31
CA PHE A 6 -6.27 -9.60 -15.60
C PHE A 6 -5.42 -9.15 -14.42
N LEU A 7 -4.81 -10.10 -13.71
CA LEU A 7 -3.83 -9.77 -12.69
C LEU A 7 -2.54 -9.28 -13.35
N VAL A 8 -2.03 -8.12 -12.91
CA VAL A 8 -0.70 -7.62 -13.27
C VAL A 8 0.24 -7.90 -12.09
N PRO A 9 1.06 -8.97 -12.14
CA PRO A 9 1.79 -9.49 -10.99
C PRO A 9 3.09 -8.72 -10.72
N VAL A 10 3.00 -7.40 -10.60
CA VAL A 10 4.13 -6.52 -10.26
C VAL A 10 4.04 -6.17 -8.78
N TYR A 11 4.98 -6.73 -8.01
CA TYR A 11 5.07 -6.50 -6.57
C TYR A 11 6.22 -5.54 -6.29
N VAL A 12 5.87 -4.32 -5.88
CA VAL A 12 6.85 -3.28 -5.53
C VAL A 12 7.18 -3.34 -4.04
N CYS A 13 8.46 -3.15 -3.71
CA CYS A 13 8.96 -3.23 -2.34
C CYS A 13 9.60 -1.91 -1.91
N CYS A 14 9.68 -1.66 -0.60
CA CYS A 14 10.45 -0.54 -0.08
C CYS A 14 11.95 -0.79 -0.23
N ASN A 15 12.68 0.16 -0.80
CA ASN A 15 14.12 0.26 -0.59
C ASN A 15 14.39 1.06 0.67
N PHE A 16 15.45 0.73 1.42
CA PHE A 16 15.90 1.55 2.53
C PHE A 16 17.06 2.42 2.09
N SER A 17 16.95 3.72 2.36
CA SER A 17 18.07 4.64 2.20
C SER A 17 19.17 4.28 3.20
N THR A 18 20.38 4.00 2.73
CA THR A 18 21.53 3.76 3.61
C THR A 18 21.98 5.03 4.34
N LEU A 19 21.64 6.21 3.81
CA LEU A 19 22.00 7.51 4.39
C LEU A 19 21.03 7.94 5.49
N THR A 20 19.73 7.74 5.29
CA THR A 20 18.69 8.24 6.21
C THR A 20 17.98 7.14 6.99
N GLY A 21 18.13 5.87 6.58
CA GLY A 21 17.40 4.73 7.15
C GLY A 21 15.91 4.72 6.80
N LEU A 22 15.43 5.68 6.00
CA LEU A 22 14.02 5.80 5.66
C LEU A 22 13.63 4.88 4.49
N PRO A 23 12.41 4.32 4.50
CA PRO A 23 11.88 3.59 3.37
C PRO A 23 11.64 4.53 2.19
N SER A 24 11.87 4.04 0.97
CA SER A 24 11.67 4.74 -0.28
C SER A 24 10.99 3.84 -1.29
N LEU A 25 9.89 4.34 -1.87
CA LEU A 25 9.13 3.71 -2.95
C LEU A 25 9.23 4.48 -4.27
N ALA A 26 10.21 5.37 -4.41
CA ALA A 26 10.32 6.25 -5.57
C ALA A 26 10.36 5.48 -6.92
N HIS A 27 10.92 4.27 -6.93
CA HIS A 27 11.01 3.42 -8.12
C HIS A 27 9.67 2.77 -8.51
N ALA A 28 8.73 2.63 -7.57
CA ALA A 28 7.51 1.85 -7.77
C ALA A 28 6.66 2.35 -8.93
N ARG A 29 6.48 3.68 -9.03
CA ARG A 29 5.64 4.30 -10.07
C ARG A 29 6.21 4.06 -11.47
N ALA A 30 7.52 4.17 -11.64
CA ALA A 30 8.18 3.92 -12.93
C ALA A 30 8.09 2.44 -13.31
N LEU A 31 8.38 1.52 -12.38
CA LEU A 31 8.32 0.09 -12.63
C LEU A 31 6.91 -0.38 -13.04
N LEU A 32 5.87 0.16 -12.38
CA LEU A 32 4.49 -0.13 -12.72
C LEU A 32 4.10 0.45 -14.09
N ALA A 33 4.60 1.63 -14.45
CA ALA A 33 4.38 2.21 -15.77
C ALA A 33 5.03 1.38 -16.87
N ASP A 34 6.29 0.96 -16.69
CA ASP A 34 7.01 0.10 -17.63
C ASP A 34 6.29 -1.25 -17.82
N ALA A 35 5.72 -1.81 -16.74
CA ALA A 35 4.92 -3.02 -16.84
C ALA A 35 3.63 -2.81 -17.64
N VAL A 36 2.94 -1.68 -17.46
CA VAL A 36 1.79 -1.32 -18.27
C VAL A 36 2.18 -1.18 -19.75
N ASP A 37 3.28 -0.50 -20.03
CA ASP A 37 3.76 -0.33 -21.41
C ASP A 37 4.14 -1.68 -22.05
N LEU A 38 4.75 -2.58 -21.29
CA LEU A 38 5.03 -3.95 -21.74
C LEU A 38 3.72 -4.72 -22.05
N VAL A 39 2.74 -4.68 -21.14
CA VAL A 39 1.43 -5.34 -21.37
C VAL A 39 0.74 -4.75 -22.61
N ARG A 40 0.83 -3.43 -22.83
CA ARG A 40 0.27 -2.76 -24.01
C ARG A 40 0.95 -3.15 -25.32
N ALA A 41 2.25 -3.40 -25.28
CA ALA A 41 3.04 -3.77 -26.46
C ALA A 41 2.86 -5.25 -26.82
N GLU A 42 2.87 -6.14 -25.83
CA GLU A 42 2.93 -7.58 -26.03
C GLU A 42 1.54 -8.26 -26.01
N MET A 43 0.54 -7.63 -25.38
CA MET A 43 -0.76 -8.23 -25.15
C MET A 43 -1.92 -7.32 -25.62
N PRO A 44 -2.99 -7.87 -26.21
CA PRO A 44 -4.12 -7.06 -26.70
C PRO A 44 -5.05 -6.56 -25.58
N PHE A 45 -4.82 -6.97 -24.33
CA PHE A 45 -5.82 -6.85 -23.26
C PHE A 45 -5.87 -5.46 -22.62
N TRP A 46 -4.73 -4.76 -22.45
CA TRP A 46 -4.74 -3.45 -21.79
C TRP A 46 -5.57 -2.42 -22.54
N ASN A 47 -5.38 -2.31 -23.86
CA ASN A 47 -6.02 -1.28 -24.68
C ASN A 47 -7.54 -1.52 -24.86
N ARG A 48 -8.05 -2.72 -24.55
CA ARG A 48 -9.49 -3.03 -24.61
C ARG A 48 -10.31 -2.23 -23.59
N SER A 49 -9.77 -2.05 -22.39
CA SER A 49 -10.45 -1.41 -21.25
C SER A 49 -9.71 -0.18 -20.72
N ALA A 50 -8.50 0.09 -21.24
CA ALA A 50 -7.52 1.00 -20.67
C ALA A 50 -7.26 0.73 -19.17
N GLY A 51 -7.09 -0.56 -18.83
CA GLY A 51 -6.76 -1.02 -17.49
C GLY A 51 -7.95 -1.25 -16.56
N ALA A 52 -9.20 -1.06 -16.99
CA ALA A 52 -10.37 -1.16 -16.11
C ALA A 52 -10.70 -2.58 -15.63
N ASP A 53 -10.23 -3.59 -16.36
CA ASP A 53 -10.29 -5.01 -16.02
C ASP A 53 -8.93 -5.53 -15.48
N HIS A 54 -7.96 -4.64 -15.21
CA HIS A 54 -6.65 -5.01 -14.70
C HIS A 54 -6.59 -4.81 -13.19
N VAL A 55 -6.05 -5.82 -12.50
CA VAL A 55 -5.91 -5.87 -11.04
C VAL A 55 -4.44 -5.68 -10.68
N PHE A 56 -4.14 -4.69 -9.84
CA PHE A 56 -2.81 -4.43 -9.30
C PHE A 56 -2.78 -4.61 -7.80
N VAL A 57 -1.59 -4.88 -7.26
CA VAL A 57 -1.37 -5.10 -5.83
C VAL A 57 -0.45 -4.02 -5.25
N ALA A 58 -1.00 -3.19 -4.37
CA ALA A 58 -0.28 -2.27 -3.50
C ALA A 58 -0.24 -2.87 -2.08
N SER A 59 0.51 -3.95 -1.91
CA SER A 59 0.57 -4.74 -0.66
C SER A 59 1.34 -4.07 0.48
N HIS A 60 2.08 -3.00 0.20
CA HIS A 60 2.81 -2.23 1.20
C HIS A 60 1.89 -1.28 1.97
N ASP A 61 2.35 -0.88 3.16
CA ASP A 61 1.65 -0.04 4.13
C ASP A 61 1.37 1.41 3.66
N PHE A 62 1.93 1.83 2.51
CA PHE A 62 1.74 3.18 1.94
C PHE A 62 0.55 3.32 0.97
N GLY A 63 -0.16 2.23 0.67
CA GLY A 63 -1.32 2.25 -0.24
C GLY A 63 -1.01 2.68 -1.68
N ALA A 64 -2.03 2.88 -2.50
CA ALA A 64 -1.88 3.11 -3.94
C ALA A 64 -1.24 4.45 -4.36
N CYS A 65 -0.84 5.31 -3.42
CA CYS A 65 -0.04 6.50 -3.74
C CYS A 65 1.46 6.24 -3.82
N PHE A 66 1.93 5.10 -3.29
CA PHE A 66 3.34 4.67 -3.32
C PHE A 66 4.29 5.67 -2.66
N HIS A 67 3.90 6.29 -1.54
CA HIS A 67 4.75 7.23 -0.81
C HIS A 67 4.59 7.14 0.71
N PRO A 68 5.68 7.10 1.51
CA PRO A 68 5.63 6.93 2.97
C PRO A 68 5.11 8.15 3.74
N MET A 69 5.31 9.36 3.20
CA MET A 69 4.84 10.61 3.80
C MET A 69 3.46 10.95 3.27
N GLU A 70 2.51 11.19 4.18
CA GLU A 70 1.08 11.32 3.88
C GLU A 70 0.77 12.57 3.05
N ASP A 71 1.36 13.72 3.41
CA ASP A 71 1.19 14.98 2.70
C ASP A 71 1.65 14.87 1.23
N VAL A 72 2.81 14.25 1.01
CA VAL A 72 3.35 13.99 -0.33
C VAL A 72 2.51 12.94 -1.05
N ALA A 73 2.05 11.89 -0.36
CA ALA A 73 1.18 10.86 -0.93
C ALA A 73 -0.15 11.46 -1.40
N MET A 74 -0.78 12.29 -0.58
CA MET A 74 -2.03 12.98 -0.91
C MET A 74 -1.85 13.95 -2.08
N ALA A 75 -0.74 14.68 -2.12
CA ALA A 75 -0.43 15.60 -3.21
C ALA A 75 -0.16 14.86 -4.54
N ALA A 76 0.53 13.71 -4.49
CA ALA A 76 0.86 12.92 -5.67
C ALA A 76 -0.33 12.07 -6.18
N GLY A 77 -1.15 11.56 -5.27
CA GLY A 77 -2.26 10.67 -5.56
C GLY A 77 -1.85 9.37 -6.25
N ILE A 78 -2.86 8.63 -6.71
CA ILE A 78 -2.69 7.41 -7.50
C ILE A 78 -2.12 7.79 -8.88
N PRO A 79 -1.12 7.04 -9.41
CA PRO A 79 -0.64 7.24 -10.78
C PRO A 79 -1.78 7.21 -11.81
N GLU A 80 -1.76 8.12 -12.78
CA GLU A 80 -2.87 8.28 -13.74
C GLU A 80 -3.19 6.97 -14.48
N PHE A 81 -2.16 6.20 -14.85
CA PHE A 81 -2.31 4.92 -15.53
C PHE A 81 -2.95 3.81 -14.67
N LEU A 82 -3.06 4.00 -13.36
CA LEU A 82 -3.72 3.07 -12.43
C LEU A 82 -5.11 3.51 -11.99
N LYS A 83 -5.52 4.76 -12.26
CA LYS A 83 -6.81 5.29 -11.76
C LYS A 83 -8.04 4.55 -12.28
N ARG A 84 -7.91 3.89 -13.43
CA ARG A 84 -8.97 3.07 -14.01
C ARG A 84 -8.95 1.63 -13.51
N SER A 85 -7.84 1.17 -12.95
CA SER A 85 -7.61 -0.21 -12.54
C SER A 85 -8.18 -0.52 -11.17
N ILE A 86 -8.26 -1.81 -10.88
CA ILE A 86 -8.68 -2.33 -9.59
C ILE A 86 -7.44 -2.50 -8.71
N LEU A 87 -7.41 -1.81 -7.58
CA LEU A 87 -6.25 -1.77 -6.70
C LEU A 87 -6.51 -2.57 -5.42
N LEU A 88 -5.77 -3.67 -5.26
CA LEU A 88 -5.74 -4.42 -4.02
C LEU A 88 -4.75 -3.72 -3.07
N GLN A 89 -5.20 -3.23 -1.93
CA GLN A 89 -4.34 -2.53 -0.98
C GLN A 89 -4.64 -2.88 0.47
N THR A 90 -3.63 -2.80 1.34
CA THR A 90 -3.80 -2.96 2.80
C THR A 90 -4.20 -1.64 3.47
N PHE A 91 -4.01 -0.52 2.76
CA PHE A 91 -4.38 0.81 3.22
C PHE A 91 -5.90 1.02 3.12
N GLY A 92 -6.54 1.16 4.28
CA GLY A 92 -7.96 1.50 4.39
C GLY A 92 -8.16 2.59 5.42
N VAL A 93 -8.77 3.71 5.02
CA VAL A 93 -9.15 4.79 5.94
C VAL A 93 -10.65 5.03 5.87
N GLN A 94 -11.20 5.60 6.94
CA GLN A 94 -12.56 6.11 6.92
C GLN A 94 -12.56 7.54 6.36
N GLY A 95 -13.44 7.79 5.39
CA GLY A 95 -13.52 9.07 4.68
C GLY A 95 -12.77 9.07 3.36
N ARG A 96 -12.73 10.22 2.70
CA ARG A 96 -12.07 10.35 1.39
C ARG A 96 -10.56 10.49 1.57
N HIS A 97 -9.80 9.65 0.87
CA HIS A 97 -8.34 9.75 0.77
C HIS A 97 -7.89 9.60 -0.68
N PRO A 98 -7.01 10.47 -1.22
CA PRO A 98 -6.57 10.39 -2.63
C PRO A 98 -5.98 9.02 -3.04
N CYS A 99 -5.42 8.26 -2.10
CA CYS A 99 -4.92 6.89 -2.34
C CYS A 99 -6.02 5.83 -2.48
N GLN A 100 -7.28 6.23 -2.38
CA GLN A 100 -8.48 5.42 -2.61
C GLN A 100 -9.34 6.00 -3.74
N ASP A 101 -8.88 7.02 -4.47
CA ASP A 101 -9.57 7.64 -5.62
C ASP A 101 -9.43 6.77 -6.91
N ALA A 102 -9.59 5.45 -6.76
CA ALA A 102 -9.70 4.44 -7.82
C ALA A 102 -10.55 3.26 -7.29
N GLU A 103 -10.98 2.37 -8.17
CA GLU A 103 -11.61 1.11 -7.73
C GLU A 103 -10.61 0.35 -6.87
N HIS A 104 -10.97 0.01 -5.63
CA HIS A 104 -10.03 -0.60 -4.70
C HIS A 104 -10.70 -1.59 -3.77
N VAL A 105 -9.93 -2.63 -3.41
CA VAL A 105 -10.33 -3.62 -2.43
C VAL A 105 -9.32 -3.56 -1.29
N VAL A 106 -9.83 -3.26 -0.09
CA VAL A 106 -9.00 -3.29 1.12
C VAL A 106 -8.83 -4.74 1.56
N LEU A 107 -7.60 -5.23 1.49
CA LEU A 107 -7.21 -6.54 1.98
C LEU A 107 -6.69 -6.39 3.41
N PRO A 108 -7.46 -6.79 4.43
CA PRO A 108 -6.98 -6.74 5.80
C PRO A 108 -5.81 -7.72 5.97
N PRO A 109 -4.84 -7.42 6.87
CA PRO A 109 -3.79 -8.37 7.21
C PRO A 109 -4.43 -9.66 7.73
N TYR A 110 -3.89 -10.80 7.29
CA TYR A 110 -4.33 -12.09 7.80
C TYR A 110 -3.98 -12.21 9.28
N VAL A 111 -5.01 -12.41 10.11
CA VAL A 111 -4.86 -12.73 11.53
C VAL A 111 -5.28 -14.19 11.69
N PRO A 112 -4.36 -15.11 12.06
CA PRO A 112 -4.72 -16.51 12.29
C PRO A 112 -5.85 -16.60 13.33
N PRO A 113 -6.83 -17.50 13.17
CA PRO A 113 -7.93 -17.66 14.13
C PRO A 113 -7.47 -17.92 15.58
N GLU A 114 -6.28 -18.51 15.74
CA GLU A 114 -5.65 -18.77 17.04
C GLU A 114 -5.13 -17.49 17.71
N VAL A 115 -4.86 -16.44 16.92
CA VAL A 115 -4.38 -15.11 17.33
C VAL A 115 -5.51 -14.07 17.27
N ALA A 116 -6.57 -14.34 16.51
CA ALA A 116 -7.81 -13.57 16.52
C ALA A 116 -8.35 -13.59 17.97
N PRO A 117 -8.62 -12.42 18.59
CA PRO A 117 -8.77 -12.37 20.05
C PRO A 117 -9.88 -13.29 20.58
N ARG A 118 -9.49 -14.39 21.25
CA ARG A 118 -10.15 -14.76 22.51
C ARG A 118 -9.73 -13.68 23.50
N GLU A 119 -10.45 -12.55 23.51
CA GLU A 119 -10.24 -11.41 24.41
C GLU A 119 -8.76 -11.15 24.73
N LEU A 120 -8.07 -10.39 23.87
CA LEU A 120 -6.76 -9.86 24.25
C LEU A 120 -6.97 -9.14 25.59
N PRO A 121 -6.23 -9.51 26.65
CA PRO A 121 -6.35 -8.80 27.92
C PRO A 121 -6.09 -7.34 27.65
N GLU A 122 -6.85 -6.47 28.32
CA GLU A 122 -6.58 -5.03 28.25
C GLU A 122 -5.07 -4.81 28.39
N PRO A 123 -4.46 -3.97 27.54
CA PRO A 123 -3.01 -3.80 27.51
C PRO A 123 -2.39 -3.54 28.89
N GLU A 124 -3.17 -2.93 29.79
CA GLU A 124 -2.85 -2.60 31.18
C GLU A 124 -2.78 -3.83 32.11
N LYS A 125 -3.47 -4.92 31.77
CA LYS A 125 -3.60 -6.15 32.58
C LYS A 125 -2.60 -7.24 32.17
N ALA A 126 -1.86 -7.06 31.07
CA ALA A 126 -0.91 -8.04 30.56
C ALA A 126 0.50 -7.82 31.13
N HIS A 127 1.11 -8.84 31.76
CA HIS A 127 2.52 -8.81 32.14
C HIS A 127 3.38 -8.89 30.88
N ARG A 128 4.25 -7.90 30.64
CA ARG A 128 5.08 -7.81 29.43
C ARG A 128 6.56 -7.86 29.79
N ASP A 129 7.27 -8.83 29.23
CA ASP A 129 8.71 -9.03 29.45
C ASP A 129 9.57 -8.12 28.53
N ILE A 130 8.94 -7.54 27.51
CA ILE A 130 9.50 -6.52 26.62
C ILE A 130 8.79 -5.21 26.94
N PHE A 131 9.53 -4.21 27.46
CA PHE A 131 8.97 -2.90 27.83
C PHE A 131 8.41 -2.14 26.62
N ALA A 132 9.15 -2.13 25.49
CA ALA A 132 8.62 -1.82 24.15
C ALA A 132 9.66 -2.21 23.07
N PHE A 133 9.18 -2.61 21.89
CA PHE A 133 9.98 -2.71 20.66
C PHE A 133 9.25 -1.94 19.57
N PHE A 134 9.85 -0.88 19.07
CA PHE A 134 9.27 -0.07 18.00
C PHE A 134 10.11 -0.22 16.74
N ARG A 135 9.51 -0.74 15.67
CA ARG A 135 10.07 -0.67 14.32
C ARG A 135 8.98 -0.15 13.39
N GLY A 136 9.29 0.89 12.60
CA GLY A 136 8.35 1.49 11.66
C GLY A 136 8.02 2.95 11.98
N LYS A 137 6.95 3.46 11.38
CA LYS A 137 6.49 4.84 11.55
C LYS A 137 6.05 5.06 13.00
N MET A 138 6.57 6.11 13.63
CA MET A 138 6.21 6.49 14.99
C MET A 138 5.11 7.55 14.96
N GLU A 139 3.95 7.22 15.52
CA GLU A 139 2.92 8.22 15.85
C GLU A 139 3.30 8.88 17.18
N VAL A 140 3.73 10.15 17.13
CA VAL A 140 4.03 10.95 18.32
C VAL A 140 2.73 11.57 18.82
N HIS A 141 2.49 11.62 20.14
CA HIS A 141 1.35 12.35 20.71
C HIS A 141 1.68 13.85 20.83
N PRO A 142 0.77 14.76 20.41
CA PRO A 142 -0.55 14.51 19.82
C PRO A 142 -0.44 13.94 18.40
N LYS A 143 -1.40 13.06 18.03
CA LYS A 143 -1.37 12.18 16.85
C LYS A 143 -0.81 12.89 15.60
N ASN A 144 0.44 12.56 15.23
CA ASN A 144 1.10 13.09 14.04
C ASN A 144 1.18 12.00 12.96
N ILE A 145 0.32 12.10 11.95
CA ILE A 145 0.21 11.12 10.85
C ILE A 145 1.15 11.47 9.69
N SER A 146 1.95 12.55 9.78
CA SER A 146 2.80 13.03 8.68
C SER A 146 3.75 11.99 8.07
N GLY A 147 4.26 11.05 8.87
CA GLY A 147 5.28 10.09 8.41
C GLY A 147 6.71 10.63 8.47
N HIS A 148 6.95 11.79 9.08
CA HIS A 148 8.30 12.35 9.25
C HIS A 148 9.12 11.67 10.36
N PHE A 149 8.51 10.82 11.18
CA PHE A 149 9.18 10.15 12.30
C PHE A 149 9.14 8.63 12.12
N TYR A 150 10.31 8.02 12.01
CA TYR A 150 10.50 6.57 12.00
C TYR A 150 11.41 6.17 13.16
N SER A 151 11.06 5.10 13.88
CA SER A 151 11.98 4.52 14.86
C SER A 151 13.15 3.86 14.13
N ARG A 152 14.36 4.01 14.67
CA ARG A 152 15.56 3.33 14.17
C ARG A 152 15.58 1.88 14.62
#